data_AF-A0A957DJT7-F1
#
_entry.id   AF-A0A957DJT7-F1
#
_cell.length_a   1.000
_cell.length_b   1.000
_cell.length_c   1.000
_cell.angle_alpha   90.00
_cell.angle_beta   90.00
_cell.angle_gamma   90.00
#
_symmetry.space_group_name_H-M   'P 1'
#
loop_
_entity.id
_entity.type
_entity.pdbx_description
1 polymer ?
#
loop_
_entity_poly.entity_id
_entity_poly.type
_entity_poly.pdbx_seq_one_letter_code
_entity_poly.pdbx_strand_id
1 'polypeptide(L)'
;MSRFFTIFPDNDETTSAAADEVAPGSLHATSSTPPAAASEVPATARLEMVEARNTATTVDKALENLRRVLSGFLSNLPESNPAHTVSVVGVTERSLGLGNRRGMARSGAFNVISLKGGRLDVTVAFVLWADDLTAVEELMNTLQGMLLAASTDLWASGILRIEAEEAALADFVGGIDAWRKTAVYRILYEFHYEDGDGALSLIAKIPVEAQTDFGGETTVVTDRMVRWDNEGTTPLILKGRDEISQISILALMPETASGSVTVTRTFTGASEDPETFPEFAAFLTAVSGPNPIALHAQIVFPTLASFLAEFTPSGGPLTLDYLDENGDPVADWNKDNALDTYQAYERKLESSIQLAKSADRLEIVYQGNIDTVVYLQAKK
;
A
#
# COMPACT_ATOMS: atom_id res chain seq x y z
N MET A 1 -15.70 -21.46 27.56
CA MET A 1 -15.30 -22.62 26.73
C MET A 1 -15.17 -22.14 25.29
N SER A 2 -14.01 -21.61 24.91
CA SER A 2 -13.74 -21.10 23.56
C SER A 2 -13.46 -22.25 22.60
N ARG A 3 -14.15 -22.27 21.46
CA ARG A 3 -13.85 -23.16 20.35
C ARG A 3 -12.93 -22.44 19.37
N PHE A 4 -11.74 -22.98 19.19
CA PHE A 4 -10.82 -22.62 18.11
C PHE A 4 -11.31 -23.28 16.80
N PHE A 5 -11.32 -22.53 15.71
CA PHE A 5 -11.46 -23.06 14.35
C PHE A 5 -10.17 -22.76 13.59
N THR A 6 -9.43 -23.81 13.23
CA THR A 6 -8.28 -23.75 12.32
C THR A 6 -8.67 -24.51 11.06
N ILE A 7 -8.57 -23.88 9.89
CA ILE A 7 -8.88 -24.50 8.59
C ILE A 7 -7.57 -24.58 7.78
N PHE A 8 -7.00 -25.78 7.72
CA PHE A 8 -6.15 -26.25 6.61
C PHE A 8 -6.39 -27.76 6.48
N PRO A 9 -6.82 -28.29 5.32
CA PRO A 9 -6.83 -29.73 5.11
C PRO A 9 -5.46 -30.19 4.58
N ASP A 10 -4.87 -31.16 5.28
CA ASP A 10 -3.86 -32.05 4.73
C ASP A 10 -4.49 -32.90 3.62
N ASN A 11 -3.90 -32.85 2.43
CA ASN A 11 -4.11 -33.84 1.38
C ASN A 11 -3.15 -34.99 1.64
N ASP A 12 -3.68 -36.16 1.98
CA ASP A 12 -2.95 -37.42 1.85
C ASP A 12 -3.79 -38.40 1.04
N GLU A 13 -3.28 -38.71 -0.16
CA GLU A 13 -3.77 -39.79 -1.00
C GLU A 13 -3.30 -41.11 -0.38
N THR A 14 -4.21 -42.05 -0.13
CA THR A 14 -3.94 -43.46 -0.43
C THR A 14 -5.23 -44.24 -0.64
N THR A 15 -5.11 -45.11 -1.63
CA THR A 15 -6.09 -46.01 -2.23
C THR A 15 -6.47 -47.18 -1.32
N SER A 16 -7.73 -47.62 -1.36
CA SER A 16 -8.08 -49.04 -1.31
C SER A 16 -9.55 -49.27 -1.67
N ALA A 17 -9.77 -50.34 -2.43
CA ALA A 17 -11.02 -50.75 -3.04
C ALA A 17 -11.90 -51.59 -2.09
N ALA A 18 -13.23 -51.46 -2.23
CA ALA A 18 -14.17 -52.55 -2.07
C ALA A 18 -15.49 -52.18 -2.77
N ALA A 19 -15.88 -53.00 -3.74
CA ALA A 19 -17.19 -52.99 -4.36
C ALA A 19 -18.19 -53.64 -3.40
N ASP A 20 -19.34 -53.00 -3.19
CA ASP A 20 -20.53 -53.69 -2.74
C ASP A 20 -21.77 -53.12 -3.43
N GLU A 21 -22.59 -54.03 -3.93
CA GLU A 21 -23.68 -53.84 -4.86
C GLU A 21 -24.99 -53.71 -4.06
N VAL A 22 -25.57 -52.51 -4.00
CA VAL A 22 -26.84 -52.26 -3.30
C VAL A 22 -27.86 -51.59 -4.22
N ALA A 23 -29.04 -52.20 -4.27
CA ALA A 23 -30.18 -51.91 -5.13
C ALA A 23 -30.74 -50.48 -5.01
N PRO A 24 -31.36 -49.92 -6.07
CA PRO A 24 -31.90 -48.56 -6.04
C PRO A 24 -33.24 -48.50 -5.29
N GLY A 25 -33.19 -48.00 -4.06
CA GLY A 25 -34.36 -47.51 -3.31
C GLY A 25 -34.73 -46.10 -3.73
N SER A 26 -35.98 -45.93 -4.18
CA SER A 26 -36.59 -44.67 -4.59
C SER A 26 -36.57 -43.63 -3.47
N LEU A 27 -35.80 -42.54 -3.65
CA LEU A 27 -35.78 -41.39 -2.74
C LEU A 27 -36.65 -40.26 -3.29
N HIS A 28 -37.68 -39.90 -2.52
CA HIS A 28 -38.45 -38.69 -2.72
C HIS A 28 -37.55 -37.46 -2.59
N ALA A 29 -37.44 -36.69 -3.67
CA ALA A 29 -36.85 -35.36 -3.65
C ALA A 29 -37.75 -34.41 -2.85
N THR A 30 -37.41 -34.15 -1.59
CA THR A 30 -37.87 -32.94 -0.90
C THR A 30 -37.09 -31.77 -1.46
N SER A 31 -37.78 -30.89 -2.18
CA SER A 31 -37.28 -29.61 -2.66
C SER A 31 -36.82 -28.75 -1.47
N SER A 32 -35.52 -28.74 -1.20
CA SER A 32 -34.90 -27.74 -0.31
C SER A 32 -34.89 -26.40 -1.04
N THR A 33 -35.76 -25.48 -0.64
CA THR A 33 -35.68 -24.07 -1.03
C THR A 33 -34.31 -23.53 -0.66
N PRO A 34 -33.56 -22.89 -1.59
CA PRO A 34 -32.27 -22.27 -1.28
C PRO A 34 -32.46 -21.21 -0.19
N PRO A 35 -31.54 -21.10 0.78
CA PRO A 35 -31.56 -19.98 1.71
C PRO A 35 -31.47 -18.65 0.93
N ALA A 36 -32.30 -17.70 1.35
CA ALA A 36 -32.40 -16.38 0.76
C ALA A 36 -31.02 -15.74 0.57
N ALA A 37 -30.84 -15.08 -0.57
CA ALA A 37 -29.62 -14.39 -0.98
C ALA A 37 -29.02 -13.59 0.17
N ALA A 38 -27.73 -13.79 0.43
CA ALA A 38 -26.96 -12.94 1.32
C ALA A 38 -27.13 -11.49 0.87
N SER A 39 -27.73 -10.67 1.74
CA SER A 39 -27.90 -9.23 1.51
C SER A 39 -26.57 -8.62 1.09
N GLU A 40 -26.48 -8.19 -0.17
CA GLU A 40 -25.37 -7.37 -0.63
C GLU A 40 -25.32 -6.12 0.23
N VAL A 41 -24.17 -5.87 0.86
CA VAL A 41 -23.92 -4.61 1.58
C VAL A 41 -24.14 -3.48 0.58
N PRO A 42 -25.01 -2.49 0.86
CA PRO A 42 -25.33 -1.43 -0.08
C PRO A 42 -24.05 -0.71 -0.53
N ALA A 43 -23.87 -0.59 -1.86
CA ALA A 43 -22.68 -0.04 -2.50
C ALA A 43 -22.31 1.39 -2.04
N THR A 44 -23.27 2.13 -1.49
CA THR A 44 -23.08 3.47 -0.93
C THR A 44 -22.22 3.46 0.33
N ALA A 45 -22.37 2.46 1.21
CA ALA A 45 -21.52 2.31 2.40
C ALA A 45 -20.06 1.96 2.03
N ARG A 46 -19.85 1.28 0.89
CA ARG A 46 -18.51 0.99 0.36
C ARG A 46 -17.76 2.23 -0.13
N LEU A 47 -18.47 3.25 -0.63
CA LEU A 47 -17.83 4.43 -1.24
C LEU A 47 -17.30 5.43 -0.19
N GLU A 48 -17.99 5.64 0.93
CA GLU A 48 -17.48 6.55 1.98
C GLU A 48 -16.32 5.95 2.80
N MET A 49 -16.25 4.61 2.92
CA MET A 49 -15.19 3.94 3.70
C MET A 49 -13.83 3.92 2.98
N VAL A 50 -13.81 4.04 1.64
CA VAL A 50 -12.60 3.91 0.81
C VAL A 50 -11.77 5.21 0.69
N GLU A 51 -12.36 6.38 0.94
CA GLU A 51 -11.64 7.67 0.82
C GLU A 51 -10.99 8.16 2.13
N ALA A 52 -11.34 7.59 3.28
CA ALA A 52 -10.67 7.90 4.54
C ALA A 52 -9.27 7.27 4.56
N ARG A 53 -8.29 7.94 3.96
CA ARG A 53 -6.88 7.59 4.13
C ARG A 53 -6.60 7.48 5.63
N ASN A 54 -6.07 6.35 6.05
CA ASN A 54 -5.72 6.09 7.44
C ASN A 54 -4.41 6.80 7.81
N THR A 55 -4.46 8.12 7.72
CA THR A 55 -3.38 9.02 8.10
C THR A 55 -3.76 9.76 9.38
N ALA A 56 -3.01 9.54 10.45
CA ALA A 56 -3.22 10.13 11.75
C ALA A 56 -1.89 10.51 12.40
N THR A 57 -1.67 11.80 12.59
CA THR A 57 -0.44 12.35 13.21
C THR A 57 -0.36 12.13 14.72
N THR A 58 -1.47 11.70 15.35
CA THR A 58 -1.57 11.43 16.78
C THR A 58 -2.47 10.23 17.03
N VAL A 59 -2.32 9.58 18.18
CA VAL A 59 -3.17 8.47 18.62
C VAL A 59 -4.65 8.87 18.70
N ASP A 60 -4.95 10.07 19.20
CA ASP A 60 -6.33 10.57 19.28
C ASP A 60 -7.01 10.65 17.91
N LYS A 61 -6.29 11.16 16.89
CA LYS A 61 -6.79 11.19 15.51
C LYS A 61 -6.98 9.78 14.94
N ALA A 62 -6.09 8.86 15.28
CA ALA A 62 -6.21 7.46 14.86
C ALA A 62 -7.45 6.81 15.48
N LEU A 63 -7.72 7.04 16.76
CA LEU A 63 -8.93 6.57 17.44
C LEU A 63 -10.20 7.21 16.89
N GLU A 64 -10.16 8.50 16.54
CA GLU A 64 -11.28 9.17 15.88
C GLU A 64 -11.59 8.55 14.51
N ASN A 65 -10.56 8.29 13.69
CA ASN A 65 -10.69 7.62 12.40
C ASN A 65 -11.26 6.21 12.57
N LEU A 66 -10.74 5.41 13.51
CA LEU A 66 -11.26 4.10 13.84
C LEU A 66 -12.74 4.17 14.24
N ARG A 67 -13.11 5.07 15.15
CA ARG A 67 -14.49 5.25 15.60
C ARG A 67 -15.40 5.65 14.44
N ARG A 68 -14.93 6.52 13.53
CA ARG A 68 -15.68 6.94 12.34
C ARG A 68 -16.00 5.74 11.45
N VAL A 69 -15.00 4.93 11.11
CA VAL A 69 -15.16 3.70 10.32
C VAL A 69 -16.17 2.76 10.98
N LEU A 70 -16.00 2.47 12.28
CA LEU A 70 -16.90 1.57 13.00
C LEU A 70 -18.32 2.12 13.16
N SER A 71 -18.48 3.44 13.32
CA SER A 71 -19.80 4.08 13.40
C SER A 71 -20.58 3.99 12.09
N GLY A 72 -19.91 3.91 10.94
CA GLY A 72 -20.56 3.71 9.65
C GLY A 72 -21.35 2.40 9.57
N PHE A 73 -20.96 1.37 10.33
CA PHE A 73 -21.72 0.12 10.43
C PHE A 73 -23.01 0.29 11.23
N LEU A 74 -23.02 1.19 12.21
CA LEU A 74 -24.22 1.48 13.01
C LEU A 74 -25.27 2.26 12.23
N SER A 75 -24.84 3.13 11.31
CA SER A 75 -25.72 3.89 10.42
C SER A 75 -26.50 3.01 9.44
N ASN A 76 -26.06 1.76 9.22
CA ASN A 76 -26.76 0.79 8.36
C ASN A 76 -27.77 -0.06 9.14
N LEU A 77 -27.84 0.08 10.46
CA LEU A 77 -28.86 -0.58 11.28
C LEU A 77 -30.14 0.28 11.31
N PRO A 78 -31.32 -0.34 11.53
CA PRO A 78 -32.54 0.39 11.84
C PRO A 78 -32.33 1.42 12.94
N GLU A 79 -32.86 2.62 12.73
CA GLU A 79 -32.83 3.69 13.73
C GLU A 79 -33.45 3.21 15.05
N SER A 80 -32.87 3.63 16.15
CA SER A 80 -33.30 3.28 17.50
C SER A 80 -33.27 4.52 18.40
N ASN A 81 -34.09 4.50 19.44
CA ASN A 81 -34.06 5.51 20.50
C ASN A 81 -34.00 4.80 21.86
N PRO A 82 -32.86 4.82 22.58
CA PRO A 82 -31.64 5.56 22.27
C PRO A 82 -30.91 5.04 21.01
N ALA A 83 -30.12 5.91 20.38
CA ALA A 83 -29.32 5.54 19.22
C ALA A 83 -28.26 4.49 19.58
N HIS A 84 -27.96 3.61 18.63
CA HIS A 84 -26.83 2.69 18.71
C HIS A 84 -25.51 3.47 18.85
N THR A 85 -24.57 2.94 19.63
CA THR A 85 -23.27 3.62 19.85
C THR A 85 -22.10 2.66 19.76
N VAL A 86 -20.93 3.20 19.41
CA VAL A 86 -19.63 2.52 19.52
C VAL A 86 -18.70 3.39 20.34
N SER A 87 -18.08 2.82 21.37
CA SER A 87 -17.14 3.51 22.25
C SER A 87 -15.83 2.74 22.36
N VAL A 88 -14.73 3.48 22.57
CA VAL A 88 -13.42 2.90 22.87
C VAL A 88 -13.35 2.67 24.38
N VAL A 89 -13.09 1.44 24.78
CA VAL A 89 -13.02 1.00 26.18
C VAL A 89 -11.56 0.91 26.65
N GLY A 90 -10.65 0.52 25.77
CA GLY A 90 -9.24 0.38 26.08
C GLY A 90 -8.37 0.57 24.84
N VAL A 91 -7.17 1.08 25.04
CA VAL A 91 -6.18 1.30 24.00
C VAL A 91 -4.82 0.90 24.54
N THR A 92 -4.11 0.05 23.81
CA THR A 92 -2.71 -0.24 24.05
C THR A 92 -1.93 0.03 22.77
N GLU A 93 -0.95 0.92 22.84
CA GLU A 93 -0.04 1.15 21.73
C GLU A 93 0.87 -0.07 21.53
N ARG A 94 1.10 -0.41 20.26
CA ARG A 94 2.01 -1.47 19.83
C ARG A 94 2.94 -0.91 18.78
N SER A 95 4.19 -1.36 18.83
CA SER A 95 5.15 -1.11 17.75
C SER A 95 4.62 -1.70 16.44
N LEU A 96 4.91 -1.03 15.32
CA LEU A 96 4.68 -1.58 13.99
C LEU A 96 5.45 -2.91 13.87
N GLY A 97 4.73 -4.00 13.65
CA GLY A 97 5.35 -5.29 13.34
C GLY A 97 5.76 -5.34 11.89
N LEU A 98 7.05 -5.47 11.61
CA LEU A 98 7.62 -5.73 10.28
C LEU A 98 7.29 -7.19 9.88
N GLY A 99 6.08 -7.40 9.32
CA GLY A 99 5.63 -8.76 9.02
C GLY A 99 4.36 -8.92 8.17
N ASN A 100 3.85 -7.87 7.52
CA ASN A 100 2.93 -7.96 6.37
C ASN A 100 2.86 -6.58 5.69
N ARG A 101 3.65 -6.43 4.62
CA ARG A 101 3.94 -5.16 3.94
C ARG A 101 2.71 -4.56 3.24
N ARG A 102 2.46 -3.27 3.45
CA ARG A 102 1.83 -2.39 2.45
C ARG A 102 2.35 -0.96 2.60
N GLY A 103 3.28 -0.58 1.73
CA GLY A 103 3.63 0.82 1.45
C GLY A 103 3.23 1.14 0.01
N MET A 104 2.06 1.74 -0.18
CA MET A 104 1.62 2.29 -1.48
C MET A 104 1.14 3.74 -1.31
N ALA A 105 1.67 4.47 -0.33
CA ALA A 105 1.45 5.90 -0.23
C ALA A 105 2.29 6.58 -1.33
N ARG A 106 1.62 7.07 -2.36
CA ARG A 106 2.23 7.92 -3.40
C ARG A 106 2.04 9.37 -2.99
N SER A 107 3.12 10.04 -2.61
CA SER A 107 3.20 11.51 -2.63
C SER A 107 4.12 11.95 -3.78
N GLY A 108 4.54 13.23 -3.84
CA GLY A 108 5.30 13.81 -4.96
C GLY A 108 6.54 13.02 -5.40
N ALA A 109 7.13 13.35 -6.56
CA ALA A 109 8.19 12.51 -7.15
C ALA A 109 9.44 12.34 -6.24
N PHE A 110 9.74 13.33 -5.42
CA PHE A 110 10.88 13.35 -4.52
C PHE A 110 10.50 14.07 -3.23
N ASN A 111 9.70 13.44 -2.39
CA ASN A 111 9.45 13.95 -1.05
C ASN A 111 10.34 13.20 -0.05
N VAL A 112 11.07 13.95 0.76
CA VAL A 112 11.81 13.48 1.93
C VAL A 112 10.78 13.20 3.03
N ILE A 113 10.15 12.03 3.01
CA ILE A 113 9.12 11.65 4.00
C ILE A 113 9.61 10.46 4.79
N SER A 114 9.66 10.61 6.11
CA SER A 114 9.68 9.46 7.00
C SER A 114 8.24 8.95 7.11
N LEU A 115 7.95 7.78 6.54
CA LEU A 115 6.69 7.10 6.81
C LEU A 115 6.75 6.56 8.24
N LYS A 116 6.14 7.30 9.16
CA LYS A 116 5.96 6.87 10.54
C LYS A 116 4.56 6.27 10.66
N GLY A 117 4.35 5.51 11.72
CA GLY A 117 3.06 4.91 12.00
C GLY A 117 3.08 4.17 13.31
N GLY A 118 1.92 3.62 13.67
CA GLY A 118 1.74 2.87 14.91
C GLY A 118 0.66 1.82 14.75
N ARG A 119 0.66 0.86 15.67
CA ARG A 119 -0.47 -0.05 15.86
C ARG A 119 -1.14 0.26 17.19
N LEU A 120 -2.46 0.21 17.20
CA LEU A 120 -3.29 0.27 18.38
C LEU A 120 -3.98 -1.07 18.54
N ASP A 121 -3.85 -1.67 19.70
CA ASP A 121 -4.69 -2.77 20.15
C ASP A 121 -5.82 -2.15 20.96
N VAL A 122 -6.99 -2.03 20.32
CA VAL A 122 -8.13 -1.25 20.79
C VAL A 122 -9.26 -2.19 21.17
N THR A 123 -9.77 -2.05 22.38
CA THR A 123 -11.03 -2.70 22.79
C THR A 123 -12.17 -1.71 22.56
N VAL A 124 -13.15 -2.08 21.75
CA VAL A 124 -14.35 -1.28 21.46
C VAL A 124 -15.61 -1.97 21.95
N ALA A 125 -16.58 -1.21 22.42
CA ALA A 125 -17.90 -1.69 22.81
C ALA A 125 -18.96 -1.13 21.87
N PHE A 126 -19.69 -2.01 21.19
CA PHE A 126 -20.92 -1.67 20.51
C PHE A 126 -22.10 -1.84 21.46
N VAL A 127 -22.97 -0.84 21.52
CA VAL A 127 -24.22 -0.87 22.29
C VAL A 127 -25.38 -0.70 21.33
N LEU A 128 -26.20 -1.74 21.23
CA LEU A 128 -27.38 -1.79 20.37
C LEU A 128 -28.66 -1.72 21.20
N TRP A 129 -29.68 -1.08 20.64
CA TRP A 129 -30.98 -0.85 21.27
C TRP A 129 -32.13 -1.32 20.38
N ALA A 130 -33.16 -1.96 20.95
CA ALA A 130 -34.40 -2.29 20.25
C ALA A 130 -35.59 -2.35 21.21
N ASP A 131 -36.81 -2.40 20.67
CA ASP A 131 -38.04 -2.43 21.46
C ASP A 131 -38.31 -3.81 22.09
N ASP A 132 -37.72 -4.88 21.54
CA ASP A 132 -37.87 -6.24 22.05
C ASP A 132 -36.57 -7.05 22.01
N LEU A 133 -36.56 -8.14 22.78
CA LEU A 133 -35.41 -9.03 22.93
C LEU A 133 -34.99 -9.67 21.59
N THR A 134 -35.93 -10.09 20.77
CA THR A 134 -35.61 -10.78 19.50
C THR A 134 -34.96 -9.80 18.54
N ALA A 135 -35.51 -8.59 18.43
CA ALA A 135 -34.97 -7.53 17.59
C ALA A 135 -33.54 -7.17 17.97
N VAL A 136 -33.21 -6.99 19.26
CA VAL A 136 -31.84 -6.63 19.65
C VAL A 136 -30.83 -7.76 19.36
N GLU A 137 -31.27 -9.02 19.39
CA GLU A 137 -30.45 -10.16 18.99
C GLU A 137 -30.23 -10.23 17.48
N GLU A 138 -31.26 -9.99 16.69
CA GLU A 138 -31.16 -9.91 15.22
C GLU A 138 -30.24 -8.77 14.79
N LEU A 139 -30.31 -7.60 15.44
CA LEU A 139 -29.40 -6.49 15.20
C LEU A 139 -27.94 -6.85 15.51
N MET A 140 -27.69 -7.57 16.60
CA MET A 140 -26.34 -8.03 16.94
C MET A 140 -25.78 -9.00 15.89
N ASN A 141 -26.60 -9.96 15.45
CA ASN A 141 -26.23 -10.90 14.39
C ASN A 141 -25.97 -10.17 13.07
N THR A 142 -26.80 -9.15 12.76
CA THR A 142 -26.64 -8.31 11.57
C THR A 142 -25.33 -7.52 11.61
N LEU A 143 -25.02 -6.87 12.74
CA LEU A 143 -23.75 -6.17 12.93
C LEU A 143 -22.55 -7.11 12.73
N GLN A 144 -22.57 -8.29 13.34
CA GLN A 144 -21.50 -9.27 13.18
C GLN A 144 -21.36 -9.73 11.71
N GLY A 145 -22.48 -9.97 11.02
CA GLY A 145 -22.49 -10.30 9.59
C GLY A 145 -21.88 -9.21 8.73
N MET A 146 -22.24 -7.94 8.98
CA MET A 146 -21.68 -6.79 8.25
C MET A 146 -20.17 -6.64 8.47
N LEU A 147 -19.69 -6.78 9.72
CA LEU A 147 -18.26 -6.69 10.03
C LEU A 147 -17.45 -7.80 9.33
N LEU A 148 -17.98 -9.03 9.30
CA LEU A 148 -17.34 -10.16 8.60
C LEU A 148 -17.34 -9.95 7.08
N ALA A 149 -18.47 -9.52 6.51
CA ALA A 149 -18.60 -9.26 5.08
C ALA A 149 -17.70 -8.11 4.59
N ALA A 150 -17.43 -7.13 5.45
CA ALA A 150 -16.57 -5.99 5.16
C ALA A 150 -15.09 -6.21 5.54
N SER A 151 -14.67 -7.43 5.89
CA SER A 151 -13.31 -7.72 6.37
C SER A 151 -12.19 -7.20 5.45
N THR A 152 -12.31 -7.34 4.13
CA THR A 152 -11.35 -6.80 3.16
C THR A 152 -11.30 -5.27 3.16
N ASP A 153 -12.46 -4.62 3.26
CA ASP A 153 -12.57 -3.15 3.24
C ASP A 153 -12.08 -2.55 4.58
N LEU A 154 -12.36 -3.24 5.69
CA LEU A 154 -11.82 -2.92 7.02
C LEU A 154 -10.30 -3.06 7.06
N TRP A 155 -9.76 -4.11 6.43
CA TRP A 155 -8.32 -4.29 6.30
C TRP A 155 -7.67 -3.18 5.47
N ALA A 156 -8.30 -2.78 4.36
CA ALA A 156 -7.85 -1.64 3.56
C ALA A 156 -7.90 -0.30 4.35
N SER A 157 -8.83 -0.19 5.29
CA SER A 157 -8.95 0.95 6.22
C SER A 157 -7.96 0.89 7.39
N GLY A 158 -7.12 -0.15 7.48
CA GLY A 158 -6.09 -0.36 8.52
C GLY A 158 -6.56 -1.15 9.73
N ILE A 159 -7.78 -1.71 9.74
CA ILE A 159 -8.21 -2.65 10.77
C ILE A 159 -7.71 -4.05 10.40
N LEU A 160 -6.56 -4.43 10.96
CA LEU A 160 -5.82 -5.65 10.60
C LEU A 160 -6.45 -6.92 11.20
N ARG A 161 -7.11 -6.78 12.34
CA ARG A 161 -7.75 -7.90 13.06
C ARG A 161 -8.95 -7.39 13.84
N ILE A 162 -10.02 -8.17 13.86
CA ILE A 162 -11.18 -7.97 14.74
C ILE A 162 -11.48 -9.30 15.40
N GLU A 163 -11.56 -9.30 16.72
CA GLU A 163 -11.84 -10.47 17.54
C GLU A 163 -12.97 -10.13 18.51
N ALA A 164 -14.03 -10.94 18.56
CA ALA A 164 -15.07 -10.77 19.57
C ALA A 164 -14.54 -11.29 20.92
N GLU A 165 -14.53 -10.43 21.95
CA GLU A 165 -14.08 -10.83 23.29
C GLU A 165 -15.25 -11.25 24.17
N GLU A 166 -16.29 -10.43 24.21
CA GLU A 166 -17.42 -10.60 25.11
C GLU A 166 -18.71 -10.12 24.45
N ALA A 167 -19.81 -10.82 24.71
CA ALA A 167 -21.15 -10.32 24.41
C ALA A 167 -21.99 -10.46 25.68
N ALA A 168 -22.46 -9.33 26.20
CA ALA A 168 -23.36 -9.33 27.32
C ALA A 168 -24.71 -9.95 26.92
N LEU A 169 -25.40 -10.57 27.88
CA LEU A 169 -26.80 -10.90 27.72
C LEU A 169 -27.60 -9.62 27.49
N ALA A 170 -28.65 -9.72 26.68
CA ALA A 170 -29.55 -8.60 26.48
C ALA A 170 -30.23 -8.25 27.81
N ASP A 171 -30.31 -6.95 28.10
CA ASP A 171 -30.80 -6.39 29.34
C ASP A 171 -31.93 -5.40 29.05
N PHE A 172 -33.03 -5.51 29.78
CA PHE A 172 -34.20 -4.64 29.61
C PHE A 172 -34.07 -3.40 30.50
N VAL A 173 -34.03 -2.23 29.88
CA VAL A 173 -33.87 -0.94 30.56
C VAL A 173 -35.24 -0.28 30.72
N GLY A 174 -35.95 -0.65 31.79
CA GLY A 174 -37.34 -0.22 32.01
C GLY A 174 -37.58 1.29 32.10
N GLY A 175 -36.56 2.11 32.34
CA GLY A 175 -36.69 3.57 32.33
C GLY A 175 -36.92 4.19 30.94
N ILE A 176 -36.59 3.45 29.87
CA ILE A 176 -36.74 3.87 28.47
C ILE A 176 -37.49 2.82 27.64
N ASP A 177 -38.03 1.78 28.29
CA ASP A 177 -38.80 0.68 27.68
C ASP A 177 -38.10 0.04 26.47
N ALA A 178 -36.79 -0.23 26.60
CA ALA A 178 -35.96 -0.75 25.51
C ALA A 178 -35.03 -1.87 25.98
N TRP A 179 -34.72 -2.79 25.08
CA TRP A 179 -33.70 -3.82 25.24
C TRP A 179 -32.35 -3.32 24.75
N ARG A 180 -31.32 -3.56 25.56
CA ARG A 180 -29.93 -3.21 25.28
C ARG A 180 -29.10 -4.47 25.16
N LYS A 181 -28.21 -4.53 24.17
CA LYS A 181 -27.17 -5.56 24.09
C LYS A 181 -25.81 -4.91 23.83
N THR A 182 -24.79 -5.38 24.53
CA THR A 182 -23.42 -4.89 24.38
C THR A 182 -22.51 -5.99 23.87
N ALA A 183 -21.72 -5.69 22.84
CA ALA A 183 -20.67 -6.57 22.34
C ALA A 183 -19.32 -5.85 22.34
N VAL A 184 -18.32 -6.52 22.88
CA VAL A 184 -16.95 -6.03 23.01
C VAL A 184 -16.07 -6.74 22.00
N TYR A 185 -15.34 -5.96 21.21
CA TYR A 185 -14.40 -6.44 20.22
C TYR A 185 -13.02 -5.90 20.50
N ARG A 186 -12.01 -6.74 20.31
CA ARG A 186 -10.61 -6.36 20.27
C ARG A 186 -10.16 -6.19 18.83
N ILE A 187 -9.59 -5.04 18.54
CA ILE A 187 -9.24 -4.57 17.20
C ILE A 187 -7.76 -4.26 17.17
N LEU A 188 -7.03 -4.87 16.23
CA LEU A 188 -5.69 -4.41 15.90
C LEU A 188 -5.80 -3.41 14.74
N TYR A 189 -5.58 -2.13 15.04
CA TYR A 189 -5.66 -1.02 14.10
C TYR A 189 -4.27 -0.48 13.80
N GLU A 190 -3.91 -0.36 12.52
CA GLU A 190 -2.65 0.23 12.07
C GLU A 190 -2.94 1.59 11.46
N PHE A 191 -2.20 2.63 11.84
CA PHE A 191 -2.34 3.97 11.28
C PHE A 191 -0.97 4.52 10.87
N HIS A 192 -0.98 5.42 9.89
CA HIS A 192 0.24 6.00 9.32
C HIS A 192 0.27 7.51 9.52
N TYR A 193 1.44 8.12 9.52
CA TYR A 193 1.57 9.55 9.29
C TYR A 193 2.85 9.85 8.53
N GLU A 194 2.76 10.88 7.70
CA GLU A 194 3.90 11.45 7.05
C GLU A 194 4.48 12.49 8.01
N ASP A 195 5.74 12.33 8.37
CA ASP A 195 6.49 13.35 9.09
C ASP A 195 7.61 13.86 8.19
N GLY A 196 7.69 15.19 8.09
CA GLY A 196 8.79 15.87 7.40
C GLY A 196 10.02 15.99 8.29
N ASP A 197 9.87 15.89 9.62
CA ASP A 197 10.98 15.98 10.56
C ASP A 197 11.73 14.64 10.68
N GLY A 198 12.98 14.67 10.23
CA GLY A 198 13.99 13.65 10.49
C GLY A 198 14.34 12.72 9.34
N ALA A 199 13.79 12.92 8.13
CA ALA A 199 14.35 12.26 6.97
C ALA A 199 15.59 13.05 6.51
N LEU A 200 16.78 12.55 6.90
CA LEU A 200 18.09 13.17 6.62
C LEU A 200 18.50 13.11 5.13
N SER A 201 17.72 12.41 4.31
CA SER A 201 17.94 12.21 2.88
C SER A 201 16.67 11.70 2.22
N LEU A 202 16.60 11.77 0.89
CA LEU A 202 15.58 11.06 0.13
C LEU A 202 15.75 9.55 0.33
N ILE A 203 14.74 8.94 0.95
CA ILE A 203 14.75 7.51 1.22
C ILE A 203 14.46 6.76 -0.09
N ALA A 204 15.52 6.46 -0.85
CA ALA A 204 15.44 5.61 -2.05
C ALA A 204 15.26 4.13 -1.72
N LYS A 205 15.77 3.71 -0.56
CA LYS A 205 15.73 2.34 -0.07
C LYS A 205 15.59 2.38 1.45
N ILE A 206 14.66 1.61 1.99
CA ILE A 206 14.64 1.30 3.43
C ILE A 206 15.21 -0.10 3.58
N PRO A 207 16.48 -0.26 4.01
CA PRO A 207 16.96 -1.56 4.44
C PRO A 207 16.16 -1.97 5.68
N VAL A 208 15.54 -3.14 5.63
CA VAL A 208 14.86 -3.74 6.78
C VAL A 208 15.74 -4.89 7.25
N GLU A 209 16.36 -4.71 8.41
CA GLU A 209 16.94 -5.81 9.17
C GLU A 209 15.88 -6.29 10.16
N ALA A 210 15.23 -7.41 9.87
CA ALA A 210 14.31 -8.04 10.81
C ALA A 210 15.08 -9.12 11.57
N GLN A 211 15.46 -8.82 12.82
CA GLN A 211 15.85 -9.86 13.77
C GLN A 211 14.58 -10.60 14.17
N THR A 212 14.38 -11.77 13.57
CA THR A 212 13.37 -12.73 14.02
C THR A 212 14.08 -13.90 14.70
N ASP A 213 13.38 -14.58 15.60
CA ASP A 213 13.86 -15.79 16.27
C ASP A 213 14.16 -16.96 15.30
N PHE A 214 13.86 -16.79 14.00
CA PHE A 214 14.01 -17.79 12.93
C PHE A 214 15.19 -17.52 11.97
N GLY A 215 16.08 -16.59 12.34
CA GLY A 215 17.20 -16.17 11.49
C GLY A 215 16.89 -14.83 10.83
N GLY A 216 17.87 -13.92 10.85
CA GLY A 216 17.70 -12.56 10.34
C GLY A 216 17.28 -12.58 8.87
N GLU A 217 16.08 -12.07 8.59
CA GLU A 217 15.62 -11.85 7.21
C GLU A 217 15.92 -10.39 6.86
N THR A 218 16.85 -10.18 5.93
CA THR A 218 17.12 -8.87 5.35
C THR A 218 16.28 -8.72 4.09
N THR A 219 15.24 -7.87 4.12
CA THR A 219 14.42 -7.65 2.92
C THR A 219 14.32 -6.17 2.63
N VAL A 220 14.82 -5.74 1.47
CA VAL A 220 14.75 -4.34 1.05
C VAL A 220 13.36 -4.02 0.51
N VAL A 221 12.73 -2.94 0.98
CA VAL A 221 11.59 -2.33 0.29
C VAL A 221 12.18 -1.25 -0.61
N THR A 222 12.13 -1.46 -1.92
CA THR A 222 12.53 -0.47 -2.91
C THR A 222 11.28 0.19 -3.47
N ASP A 223 11.17 1.51 -3.35
CA ASP A 223 10.37 2.25 -4.33
C ASP A 223 11.01 2.05 -5.72
N ARG A 224 10.33 2.45 -6.80
CA ARG A 224 10.89 2.48 -8.15
C ARG A 224 11.83 3.66 -8.34
N MET A 225 12.66 3.88 -7.33
CA MET A 225 13.68 4.90 -7.27
C MET A 225 15.04 4.24 -7.21
N VAL A 226 15.97 4.72 -8.02
CA VAL A 226 17.38 4.39 -7.90
C VAL A 226 18.17 5.66 -7.62
N ARG A 227 19.26 5.50 -6.88
CA ARG A 227 20.26 6.54 -6.64
C ARG A 227 21.51 6.16 -7.43
N TRP A 228 22.04 7.12 -8.15
CA TRP A 228 23.36 7.07 -8.76
C TRP A 228 24.27 8.04 -8.02
N ASP A 229 25.42 7.55 -7.58
CA ASP A 229 26.45 8.31 -6.90
C ASP A 229 27.81 7.59 -6.96
N ASN A 230 28.83 8.14 -6.31
CA ASN A 230 30.20 7.61 -6.35
C ASN A 230 30.34 6.20 -5.76
N GLU A 231 29.31 5.68 -5.07
CA GLU A 231 29.26 4.30 -4.58
C GLU A 231 28.71 3.35 -5.64
N GLY A 232 27.86 3.84 -6.55
CA GLY A 232 27.45 3.07 -7.73
C GLY A 232 26.32 3.66 -8.55
N THR A 233 26.14 3.12 -9.75
CA THR A 233 25.18 3.59 -10.77
C THR A 233 24.16 2.48 -11.09
N THR A 234 23.46 2.01 -10.05
CA THR A 234 22.48 0.91 -10.20
C THR A 234 21.42 1.28 -11.25
N PRO A 235 21.18 0.45 -12.28
CA PRO A 235 20.22 0.78 -13.32
C PRO A 235 18.78 0.85 -12.78
N LEU A 236 17.99 1.80 -13.25
CA LEU A 236 16.55 1.82 -13.01
C LEU A 236 15.92 0.78 -13.94
N ILE A 237 15.37 -0.30 -13.38
CA ILE A 237 14.74 -1.36 -14.17
C ILE A 237 13.28 -1.50 -13.77
N LEU A 238 12.39 -1.19 -14.71
CA LEU A 238 10.94 -1.31 -14.57
C LEU A 238 10.50 -2.57 -15.32
N LYS A 239 10.01 -3.58 -14.59
CA LYS A 239 9.60 -4.88 -15.14
C LYS A 239 8.13 -5.16 -14.86
N GLY A 240 7.58 -6.03 -15.69
CA GLY A 240 6.25 -6.58 -15.45
C GLY A 240 5.15 -5.80 -16.17
N ARG A 241 3.90 -6.24 -15.97
CA ARG A 241 2.74 -5.56 -16.56
C ARG A 241 2.56 -4.18 -15.93
N ASP A 242 2.75 -3.14 -16.74
CA ASP A 242 2.83 -1.80 -16.23
C ASP A 242 2.57 -0.71 -17.24
N GLU A 243 2.24 0.46 -16.73
CA GLU A 243 2.13 1.69 -17.50
C GLU A 243 3.07 2.71 -16.89
N ILE A 244 3.90 3.34 -17.71
CA ILE A 244 4.85 4.37 -17.27
C ILE A 244 4.42 5.66 -17.95
N SER A 245 3.97 6.64 -17.17
CA SER A 245 3.45 7.91 -17.67
C SER A 245 4.38 9.09 -17.42
N GLN A 246 5.34 8.93 -16.50
CA GLN A 246 6.27 10.00 -16.15
C GLN A 246 7.60 9.42 -15.64
N ILE A 247 8.70 10.09 -15.99
CA ILE A 247 10.01 9.90 -15.38
C ILE A 247 10.35 11.20 -14.64
N SER A 248 10.83 11.08 -13.41
CA SER A 248 11.26 12.20 -12.58
C SER A 248 12.70 11.97 -12.18
N ILE A 249 13.47 13.05 -12.08
CA ILE A 249 14.87 13.03 -11.70
C ILE A 249 15.10 14.12 -10.66
N LEU A 250 15.87 13.84 -9.62
CA LEU A 250 16.46 14.85 -8.76
C LEU A 250 17.97 14.76 -8.85
N ALA A 251 18.64 15.83 -9.26
CA ALA A 251 20.07 15.83 -9.50
C ALA A 251 20.78 16.95 -8.74
N LEU A 252 21.87 16.60 -8.04
CA LEU A 252 22.89 17.52 -7.54
C LEU A 252 24.01 17.57 -8.56
N MET A 253 23.97 18.50 -9.51
CA MET A 253 24.95 18.50 -10.61
C MET A 253 26.20 19.32 -10.27
N PRO A 254 27.39 18.70 -10.17
CA PRO A 254 28.65 19.41 -10.38
C PRO A 254 28.81 19.67 -11.87
N GLU A 255 29.55 20.72 -12.22
CA GLU A 255 29.84 21.09 -13.61
C GLU A 255 30.64 20.01 -14.39
N THR A 256 31.12 18.95 -13.72
CA THR A 256 32.09 17.97 -14.25
C THR A 256 31.53 16.58 -14.52
N ALA A 257 30.23 16.31 -14.30
CA ALA A 257 29.67 14.96 -14.49
C ALA A 257 29.88 14.46 -15.94
N SER A 258 30.53 13.30 -16.10
CA SER A 258 30.90 12.72 -17.40
C SER A 258 30.22 11.37 -17.64
N GLY A 259 30.16 10.89 -18.88
CA GLY A 259 29.59 9.56 -19.18
C GLY A 259 28.17 9.58 -19.72
N SER A 260 27.73 8.45 -20.25
CA SER A 260 26.51 8.33 -21.05
C SER A 260 25.33 7.79 -20.26
N VAL A 261 24.12 8.14 -20.70
CA VAL A 261 22.87 7.52 -20.23
C VAL A 261 22.26 6.75 -21.39
N THR A 262 21.90 5.49 -21.16
CA THR A 262 21.17 4.67 -22.11
C THR A 262 19.77 4.40 -21.57
N VAL A 263 18.76 4.70 -22.38
CA VAL A 263 17.37 4.31 -22.11
C VAL A 263 17.01 3.21 -23.10
N THR A 264 16.62 2.05 -22.58
CA THR A 264 16.31 0.86 -23.39
C THR A 264 14.94 0.33 -23.02
N ARG A 265 14.07 0.17 -24.02
CA ARG A 265 12.90 -0.69 -23.90
C ARG A 265 13.24 -2.05 -24.51
N THR A 266 12.92 -3.11 -23.79
CA THR A 266 13.25 -4.48 -24.23
C THR A 266 12.35 -5.50 -23.54
N PHE A 267 12.54 -6.78 -23.85
CA PHE A 267 11.82 -7.89 -23.25
C PHE A 267 12.76 -9.08 -23.04
N THR A 268 12.37 -10.03 -22.18
CA THR A 268 13.14 -11.25 -21.96
C THR A 268 13.14 -12.11 -23.22
N GLY A 269 14.33 -12.49 -23.71
CA GLY A 269 14.50 -13.31 -24.91
C GLY A 269 14.73 -12.52 -26.21
N ALA A 270 14.82 -11.18 -26.14
CA ALA A 270 15.33 -10.39 -27.26
C ALA A 270 16.78 -10.82 -27.57
N SER A 271 17.04 -11.19 -28.82
CA SER A 271 18.33 -11.71 -29.29
C SER A 271 19.02 -10.84 -30.33
N GLU A 272 18.28 -9.95 -30.96
CA GLU A 272 18.80 -8.97 -31.92
C GLU A 272 19.25 -7.71 -31.16
N ASP A 273 20.10 -6.89 -31.79
CA ASP A 273 20.48 -5.60 -31.21
C ASP A 273 19.25 -4.66 -31.17
N PRO A 274 19.11 -3.84 -30.11
CA PRO A 274 18.01 -2.88 -30.02
C PRO A 274 18.11 -1.83 -31.13
N GLU A 275 16.98 -1.51 -31.74
CA GLU A 275 16.86 -0.42 -32.70
C GLU A 275 17.29 0.90 -32.02
N THR A 276 18.28 1.59 -32.60
CA THR A 276 18.83 2.80 -31.99
C THR A 276 18.23 4.05 -32.61
N PHE A 277 17.70 4.92 -31.76
CA PHE A 277 17.08 6.18 -32.16
C PHE A 277 18.03 7.36 -31.88
N PRO A 278 18.15 8.34 -32.80
CA PRO A 278 19.05 9.48 -32.64
C PRO A 278 18.47 10.57 -31.73
N GLU A 279 17.15 10.63 -31.56
CA GLU A 279 16.43 11.67 -30.82
C GLU A 279 15.45 11.06 -29.83
N PHE A 280 15.31 11.68 -28.66
CA PHE A 280 14.46 11.12 -27.61
C PHE A 280 12.97 11.15 -27.96
N ALA A 281 12.52 12.19 -28.66
CA ALA A 281 11.15 12.27 -29.15
C ALA A 281 10.81 11.12 -30.13
N ALA A 282 11.74 10.78 -31.03
CA ALA A 282 11.59 9.66 -31.96
C ALA A 282 11.55 8.32 -31.22
N PHE A 283 12.45 8.13 -30.25
CA PHE A 283 12.44 6.96 -29.37
C PHE A 283 11.09 6.81 -28.66
N LEU A 284 10.62 7.86 -27.97
CA LEU A 284 9.35 7.83 -27.23
C LEU A 284 8.15 7.53 -28.13
N THR A 285 8.11 8.12 -29.33
CA THR A 285 7.06 7.85 -30.32
C THR A 285 7.04 6.38 -30.75
N ALA A 286 8.22 5.76 -30.93
CA ALA A 286 8.33 4.37 -31.32
C ALA A 286 7.95 3.39 -30.20
N VAL A 287 8.22 3.73 -28.94
CA VAL A 287 8.04 2.80 -27.81
C VAL A 287 6.77 3.02 -26.98
N SER A 288 6.05 4.12 -27.15
CA SER A 288 4.88 4.45 -26.33
C SER A 288 3.55 4.00 -26.94
N GLY A 289 2.49 4.05 -26.14
CA GLY A 289 1.13 3.69 -26.52
C GLY A 289 0.82 2.19 -26.44
N PRO A 290 -0.44 1.80 -26.71
CA PRO A 290 -0.90 0.41 -26.61
C PRO A 290 -0.37 -0.49 -27.73
N ASN A 291 0.03 0.08 -28.86
CA ASN A 291 0.57 -0.61 -30.03
C ASN A 291 1.88 0.05 -30.47
N PRO A 292 2.96 -0.11 -29.70
CA PRO A 292 4.24 0.48 -30.03
C PRO A 292 4.81 -0.07 -31.33
N ILE A 293 5.55 0.76 -32.05
CA ILE A 293 6.23 0.36 -33.29
C ILE A 293 7.48 -0.48 -32.96
N ALA A 294 8.17 -0.17 -31.85
CA ALA A 294 9.37 -0.86 -31.42
C ALA A 294 9.26 -1.41 -29.98
N LEU A 295 9.47 -2.72 -29.82
CA LEU A 295 9.51 -3.41 -28.53
C LEU A 295 10.93 -3.67 -28.01
N HIS A 296 11.93 -3.54 -28.89
CA HIS A 296 13.35 -3.63 -28.55
C HIS A 296 14.11 -2.46 -29.17
N ALA A 297 14.20 -1.37 -28.41
CA ALA A 297 14.71 -0.09 -28.88
C ALA A 297 15.54 0.58 -27.80
N GLN A 298 16.49 1.42 -28.21
CA GLN A 298 17.31 2.21 -27.31
C GLN A 298 17.57 3.61 -27.83
N ILE A 299 17.96 4.48 -26.90
CA ILE A 299 18.59 5.77 -27.17
C ILE A 299 19.80 5.92 -26.24
N VAL A 300 20.87 6.52 -26.75
CA VAL A 300 22.09 6.80 -26.01
C VAL A 300 22.31 8.30 -25.96
N PHE A 301 22.30 8.85 -24.76
CA PHE A 301 22.69 10.22 -24.47
C PHE A 301 24.19 10.26 -24.21
N PRO A 302 24.98 11.03 -24.99
CA PRO A 302 26.43 11.08 -24.82
C PRO A 302 26.87 11.58 -23.44
N THR A 303 26.05 12.43 -22.80
CA THR A 303 26.31 12.99 -21.49
C THR A 303 25.07 12.96 -20.59
N LEU A 304 25.26 12.89 -19.27
CA LEU A 304 24.17 13.11 -18.30
C LEU A 304 23.46 14.45 -18.52
N ALA A 305 24.21 15.52 -18.85
CA ALA A 305 23.63 16.82 -19.15
C ALA A 305 22.70 16.77 -20.38
N SER A 306 23.06 16.05 -21.44
CA SER A 306 22.20 15.87 -22.62
C SER A 306 20.94 15.07 -22.30
N PHE A 307 21.02 14.11 -21.36
CA PHE A 307 19.85 13.38 -20.87
C PHE A 307 18.91 14.29 -20.06
N LEU A 308 19.45 15.09 -19.14
CA LEU A 308 18.64 15.99 -18.31
C LEU A 308 18.01 17.13 -19.10
N ALA A 309 18.64 17.56 -20.20
CA ALA A 309 18.08 18.56 -21.11
C ALA A 309 16.75 18.12 -21.77
N GLU A 310 16.45 16.83 -21.79
CA GLU A 310 15.16 16.31 -22.25
C GLU A 310 14.02 16.49 -21.24
N PHE A 311 14.34 16.88 -20.01
CA PHE A 311 13.38 17.03 -18.92
C PHE A 311 13.14 18.51 -18.62
N THR A 312 11.95 18.81 -18.11
CA THR A 312 11.61 20.16 -17.66
C THR A 312 11.97 20.30 -16.19
N PRO A 313 12.73 21.33 -15.78
CA PRO A 313 12.90 21.65 -14.36
C PRO A 313 11.54 21.80 -13.68
N SER A 314 11.34 21.12 -12.56
CA SER A 314 10.09 21.13 -11.81
C SER A 314 10.34 21.66 -10.40
N GLY A 315 9.59 22.68 -10.01
CA GLY A 315 9.77 23.35 -8.72
C GLY A 315 11.06 24.19 -8.64
N GLY A 316 11.25 24.79 -7.46
CA GLY A 316 12.51 25.47 -7.12
C GLY A 316 13.59 24.46 -6.75
N PRO A 317 14.87 24.88 -6.72
CA PRO A 317 15.93 24.06 -6.19
C PRO A 317 15.63 23.63 -4.75
N LEU A 318 15.94 22.38 -4.43
CA LEU A 318 15.80 21.78 -3.12
C LEU A 318 17.15 21.80 -2.43
N THR A 319 17.24 22.53 -1.33
CA THR A 319 18.41 22.50 -0.45
C THR A 319 18.15 21.45 0.63
N LEU A 320 19.09 20.53 0.84
CA LEU A 320 19.04 19.65 2.00
C LEU A 320 19.71 20.40 3.17
N ASP A 321 18.91 21.20 3.86
CA ASP A 321 19.34 22.13 4.91
C ASP A 321 19.42 21.45 6.28
N TYR A 322 20.22 20.39 6.38
CA TYR A 322 20.53 19.80 7.69
C TYR A 322 21.92 20.24 8.15
N LEU A 323 21.95 20.96 9.28
CA LEU A 323 23.16 21.30 9.99
C LEU A 323 23.32 20.36 11.19
N ASP A 324 24.55 19.95 11.51
CA ASP A 324 24.81 19.18 12.72
C ASP A 324 24.66 20.07 13.98
N GLU A 325 24.97 19.51 15.14
CA GLU A 325 24.95 20.23 16.42
C GLU A 325 25.95 21.41 16.48
N ASN A 326 26.92 21.47 15.56
CA ASN A 326 27.91 22.54 15.46
C ASN A 326 27.52 23.62 14.43
N GLY A 327 26.44 23.40 13.68
CA GLY A 327 26.02 24.30 12.60
C GLY A 327 26.71 24.02 11.26
N ASP A 328 27.40 22.89 11.12
CA ASP A 328 28.07 22.48 9.89
C ASP A 328 27.10 21.70 8.98
N PRO A 329 27.11 21.91 7.64
CA PRO A 329 26.30 21.13 6.71
C PRO A 329 26.59 19.64 6.82
N VAL A 330 25.57 18.84 7.14
CA VAL A 330 25.69 17.37 7.17
C VAL A 330 25.50 16.78 5.78
N ALA A 331 24.73 17.48 4.94
CA ALA A 331 24.48 17.13 3.55
C ALA A 331 25.37 17.96 2.61
N ASP A 332 26.69 17.83 2.79
CA ASP A 332 27.72 18.35 1.88
C ASP A 332 28.41 17.16 1.19
N TRP A 333 27.81 16.71 0.10
CA TRP A 333 28.24 15.53 -0.65
C TRP A 333 29.54 15.78 -1.41
N ASN A 334 29.69 16.95 -2.00
CA ASN A 334 30.88 17.32 -2.77
C ASN A 334 32.04 17.78 -1.86
N LYS A 335 31.79 17.93 -0.56
CA LYS A 335 32.75 18.31 0.48
C LYS A 335 33.32 19.71 0.27
N ASP A 336 32.53 20.63 -0.27
CA ASP A 336 32.93 22.01 -0.54
C ASP A 336 32.57 22.98 0.60
N ASN A 337 31.99 22.46 1.69
CA ASN A 337 31.51 23.18 2.86
C ASN A 337 30.41 24.20 2.54
N ALA A 338 29.67 23.98 1.45
CA ALA A 338 28.44 24.67 1.10
C ALA A 338 27.25 23.69 1.13
N LEU A 339 26.04 24.24 1.14
CA LEU A 339 24.83 23.42 1.10
C LEU A 339 24.60 22.89 -0.32
N ASP A 340 24.48 21.57 -0.43
CA ASP A 340 24.10 20.92 -1.67
C ASP A 340 22.71 21.38 -2.12
N THR A 341 22.65 21.78 -3.39
CA THR A 341 21.40 22.21 -4.03
C THR A 341 21.04 21.23 -5.15
N TYR A 342 19.87 20.63 -5.01
CA TYR A 342 19.33 19.67 -5.96
C TYR A 342 18.30 20.35 -6.86
N GLN A 343 18.35 20.08 -8.16
CA GLN A 343 17.30 20.48 -9.09
C GLN A 343 16.43 19.28 -9.43
N ALA A 344 15.12 19.42 -9.26
CA ALA A 344 14.15 18.43 -9.72
C ALA A 344 13.83 18.68 -11.19
N TYR A 345 13.70 17.57 -11.92
CA TYR A 345 13.38 17.52 -13.34
C TYR A 345 12.26 16.50 -13.55
N GLU A 346 11.33 16.81 -14.44
CA GLU A 346 10.22 15.93 -14.78
C GLU A 346 10.03 15.84 -16.28
N ARG A 347 9.72 14.64 -16.74
CA ARG A 347 9.26 14.37 -18.10
C ARG A 347 7.97 13.58 -18.03
N LYS A 348 6.85 14.29 -18.23
CA LYS A 348 5.57 13.65 -18.51
C LYS A 348 5.59 13.14 -19.94
N LEU A 349 5.16 11.90 -20.13
CA LEU A 349 5.09 11.27 -21.44
C LEU A 349 3.72 11.61 -22.06
N GLU A 350 3.71 12.10 -23.29
CA GLU A 350 2.46 12.41 -24.00
C GLU A 350 1.62 11.14 -24.24
N SER A 351 2.29 10.01 -24.39
CA SER A 351 1.70 8.67 -24.37
C SER A 351 2.53 7.81 -23.43
N SER A 352 1.87 7.00 -22.61
CA SER A 352 2.56 6.13 -21.66
C SER A 352 3.32 5.01 -22.37
N ILE A 353 4.45 4.59 -21.80
CA ILE A 353 5.13 3.36 -22.22
C ILE A 353 4.40 2.20 -21.56
N GLN A 354 3.70 1.40 -22.36
CA GLN A 354 3.00 0.21 -21.88
C GLN A 354 3.93 -1.01 -21.90
N LEU A 355 4.17 -1.60 -20.74
CA LEU A 355 4.80 -2.90 -20.59
C LEU A 355 3.67 -3.94 -20.53
N ALA A 356 3.28 -4.50 -21.67
CA ALA A 356 2.06 -5.31 -21.78
C ALA A 356 2.26 -6.74 -21.25
N LYS A 357 3.49 -7.24 -21.26
CA LYS A 357 3.85 -8.60 -20.83
C LYS A 357 4.73 -8.56 -19.59
N SER A 358 4.72 -9.64 -18.82
CA SER A 358 5.60 -9.79 -17.65
C SER A 358 7.10 -9.78 -18.00
N ALA A 359 7.42 -10.15 -19.24
CA ALA A 359 8.78 -10.16 -19.79
C ALA A 359 9.25 -8.78 -20.26
N ASP A 360 8.35 -7.81 -20.45
CA ASP A 360 8.68 -6.48 -20.94
C ASP A 360 9.36 -5.67 -19.82
N ARG A 361 10.28 -4.78 -20.22
CA ARG A 361 10.96 -3.88 -19.31
C ARG A 361 11.42 -2.58 -19.95
N LEU A 362 11.51 -1.54 -19.13
CA LEU A 362 12.23 -0.30 -19.42
C LEU A 362 13.44 -0.19 -18.50
N GLU A 363 14.61 0.09 -19.06
CA GLU A 363 15.87 0.19 -18.36
C GLU A 363 16.48 1.57 -18.60
N ILE A 364 16.94 2.22 -17.53
CA ILE A 364 17.77 3.43 -17.62
C ILE A 364 19.10 3.12 -16.93
N VAL A 365 20.16 3.15 -17.72
CA VAL A 365 21.52 2.81 -17.30
C VAL A 365 22.40 4.02 -17.48
N TYR A 366 23.26 4.30 -16.51
CA TYR A 366 24.28 5.33 -16.63
C TYR A 366 25.67 4.70 -16.55
N GLN A 367 26.53 5.07 -17.49
CA GLN A 367 27.89 4.58 -17.64
C GLN A 367 28.85 5.77 -17.60
N GLY A 368 29.43 6.02 -16.43
CA GLY A 368 30.34 7.14 -16.22
C GLY A 368 30.89 7.18 -14.80
N ASN A 369 31.83 8.10 -14.59
CA ASN A 369 32.21 8.51 -13.24
C ASN A 369 31.22 9.56 -12.78
N ILE A 370 30.64 9.32 -11.61
CA ILE A 370 29.63 10.19 -11.08
C ILE A 370 30.22 10.92 -9.87
N ASP A 371 30.59 12.17 -10.12
CA ASP A 371 30.89 13.14 -9.06
C ASP A 371 29.58 13.81 -8.58
N THR A 372 28.43 13.31 -9.04
CA THR A 372 27.08 13.85 -8.84
C THR A 372 26.19 12.86 -8.10
N VAL A 373 25.12 13.35 -7.47
CA VAL A 373 24.05 12.50 -6.94
C VAL A 373 22.81 12.67 -7.81
N VAL A 374 22.29 11.56 -8.34
CA VAL A 374 21.07 11.55 -9.15
C VAL A 374 20.10 10.52 -8.60
N TYR A 375 18.89 10.96 -8.27
CA TYR A 375 17.77 10.08 -7.97
C TYR A 375 16.87 10.00 -9.21
N LEU A 376 16.52 8.79 -9.65
CA LEU A 376 15.61 8.57 -10.77
C LEU A 376 14.41 7.77 -10.31
N GLN A 377 13.21 8.25 -10.65
CA GLN A 377 11.96 7.59 -10.33
C GLN A 377 11.05 7.54 -11.56
N ALA A 378 10.30 6.45 -11.73
CA ALA A 378 9.25 6.36 -12.74
C ALA A 378 7.87 6.19 -12.10
N LYS A 379 6.90 6.96 -12.59
CA LYS A 379 5.51 6.94 -12.13
C LYS A 379 4.62 6.19 -13.13
N LYS A 380 3.62 5.50 -12.57
CA LYS A 380 2.52 4.92 -13.33
C LYS A 380 1.45 5.95 -13.58
#